data_AF-A0A7K4FU59-F1
#
_entry.id   AF-A0A7K4FU59-F1
#
_cell.length_a   1.000
_cell.length_b   1.000
_cell.length_c   1.000
_cell.angle_alpha   90.00
_cell.angle_beta   90.00
_cell.angle_gamma   90.00
#
_symmetry.space_group_name_H-M   'P 1'
#
loop_
_entity.id
_entity.type
_entity.pdbx_description
1 polymer ?
#
loop_
_entity_poly.entity_id
_entity_poly.type
_entity_poly.pdbx_seq_one_letter_code
_entity_poly.pdbx_strand_id
1 'polypeptide(L)' 'MSVKELMVDKSALLQGFSRHVEKGDIVGNVLIHRALLSQLERDAREGLISGEIALDEIDKLKEFSEKYLFSLQVVGNAG' A
#
# COMPACT_ATOMS: atom_id res chain seq x y z
N MET A 1 -0.97 5.60 -23.73
CA MET A 1 -0.04 4.94 -22.80
C MET A 1 -0.88 4.16 -21.81
N SER A 2 -0.59 2.88 -21.58
CA SER A 2 -1.30 2.07 -20.58
C SER A 2 -0.79 2.46 -19.19
N VAL A 3 -1.69 2.84 -18.30
CA VAL A 3 -1.35 3.12 -16.90
C VAL A 3 -1.07 1.77 -16.23
N LYS A 4 0.10 1.63 -15.60
CA LYS A 4 0.46 0.40 -14.89
C LYS A 4 -0.37 0.27 -13.62
N GLU A 5 -0.81 -0.95 -13.34
CA GLU A 5 -1.40 -1.34 -12.07
C GLU A 5 -0.36 -2.09 -11.23
N LEU A 6 -0.15 -1.66 -10.01
CA LEU A 6 0.92 -2.12 -9.12
C LEU A 6 0.32 -2.73 -7.88
N MET A 7 0.28 -4.06 -7.82
CA MET A 7 -0.15 -4.77 -6.62
C MET A 7 0.99 -4.81 -5.60
N VAL A 8 0.78 -4.18 -4.45
CA VAL A 8 1.78 -4.13 -3.38
C VAL A 8 1.65 -5.33 -2.45
N ASP A 9 2.79 -5.81 -1.96
CA ASP A 9 2.88 -6.83 -0.93
C ASP A 9 3.33 -6.25 0.43
N LYS A 10 3.31 -7.08 1.47
CA LYS A 10 3.74 -6.67 2.82
C LYS A 10 5.19 -6.18 2.84
N SER A 11 6.09 -6.80 2.08
CA SER A 11 7.51 -6.45 2.09
C SER A 11 7.75 -5.06 1.50
N ALA A 12 7.06 -4.72 0.41
CA ALA A 12 7.12 -3.39 -0.20
C ALA A 12 6.66 -2.30 0.76
N LEU A 13 5.57 -2.54 1.50
CA LEU A 13 5.07 -1.63 2.52
C LEU A 13 6.10 -1.43 3.64
N LEU A 14 6.69 -2.52 4.15
CA LEU A 14 7.70 -2.45 5.21
C LEU A 14 9.00 -1.72 4.80
N GLN A 15 9.38 -1.79 3.51
CA GLN A 15 10.59 -1.12 3.00
C GLN A 15 10.36 0.36 2.65
N GLY A 16 9.12 0.84 2.72
CA GLY A 16 8.79 2.23 2.45
C GLY A 16 8.52 2.51 0.97
N PHE A 17 7.55 1.80 0.38
CA PHE A 17 7.12 1.96 -1.02
C PHE A 17 6.82 3.42 -1.40
N SER A 18 6.27 4.22 -0.48
CA SER A 18 5.98 5.64 -0.69
C SER A 18 7.21 6.46 -1.12
N ARG A 19 8.42 6.09 -0.66
CA ARG A 19 9.66 6.77 -1.04
C ARG A 19 9.99 6.63 -2.52
N HIS A 20 9.63 5.50 -3.13
CA HIS A 20 9.84 5.27 -4.56
C HIS A 20 8.79 5.96 -5.41
N VAL A 21 7.57 6.10 -4.88
CA VAL A 21 6.52 6.92 -5.50
C VAL A 21 6.92 8.39 -5.48
N GLU A 22 7.40 8.92 -4.35
CA GLU A 22 7.83 10.31 -4.21
C GLU A 22 8.99 10.67 -5.16
N LYS A 23 9.95 9.76 -5.33
CA LYS A 23 11.09 9.95 -6.25
C LYS A 23 10.72 9.86 -7.73
N GLY A 24 9.53 9.36 -8.05
CA GLY A 24 9.11 9.07 -9.42
C GLY A 24 9.73 7.80 -10.01
N ASP A 25 10.36 6.95 -9.19
CA ASP A 25 10.90 5.65 -9.62
C ASP A 25 9.76 4.69 -10.00
N ILE A 26 8.61 4.86 -9.36
CA ILE A 26 7.41 4.04 -9.55
C ILE A 26 6.25 4.96 -9.94
N VAL A 27 5.66 4.68 -11.11
CA VAL A 27 4.52 5.43 -11.65
C VAL A 27 3.43 4.44 -12.06
N GLY A 28 2.26 4.53 -11.42
CA GLY A 28 1.11 3.68 -11.70
C GLY A 28 0.06 3.77 -10.61
N ASN A 29 -1.10 3.16 -10.87
CA ASN A 29 -2.13 2.97 -9.86
C ASN A 29 -1.70 1.86 -8.89
N VAL A 30 -1.91 2.09 -7.60
CA VAL A 30 -1.52 1.16 -6.54
C VAL A 30 -2.73 0.33 -6.12
N LEU A 31 -2.57 -0.98 -6.06
CA LEU A 31 -3.59 -1.94 -5.65
C LEU A 31 -3.16 -2.63 -4.36
N ILE A 32 -4.04 -2.65 -3.36
CA ILE A 32 -3.87 -3.41 -2.12
C ILE A 32 -4.91 -4.52 -2.10
N HIS A 33 -4.46 -5.78 -2.00
CA HIS A 33 -5.40 -6.89 -1.88
C HIS A 33 -6.08 -6.87 -0.49
N ARG A 34 -7.40 -7.07 -0.44
CA ARG A 34 -8.18 -7.03 0.81
C ARG A 34 -7.66 -8.01 1.87
N ALA A 35 -7.27 -9.21 1.46
CA ALA A 35 -6.68 -10.20 2.36
C ALA A 35 -5.36 -9.71 3.00
N LEU A 36 -4.55 -8.94 2.27
CA LEU A 36 -3.33 -8.33 2.83
C LEU A 36 -3.71 -7.28 3.88
N LEU A 37 -4.62 -6.37 3.56
CA LEU A 37 -5.08 -5.35 4.51
C LEU A 37 -5.60 -5.99 5.81
N SER A 38 -6.48 -6.99 5.71
CA SER A 38 -7.00 -7.71 6.87
C SER A 38 -5.92 -8.46 7.65
N GLN A 39 -4.87 -8.96 6.99
CA GLN A 39 -3.72 -9.55 7.67
C GLN A 39 -2.95 -8.50 8.47
N LEU A 40 -2.67 -7.33 7.88
CA LEU A 40 -1.95 -6.25 8.55
C LEU A 40 -2.71 -5.72 9.77
N GLU A 41 -4.03 -5.59 9.67
CA GLU A 41 -4.91 -5.22 10.79
C GLU A 41 -4.93 -6.28 11.91
N ARG A 42 -4.85 -7.57 11.57
CA ARG A 42 -4.69 -8.64 12.57
C ARG A 42 -3.32 -8.55 13.25
N ASP A 43 -2.25 -8.47 12.45
CA ASP A 43 -0.87 -8.37 12.94
C ASP A 43 -0.72 -7.19 13.92
N ALA A 44 -1.25 -6.01 13.57
CA ALA A 44 -1.22 -4.83 14.44
C ALA A 44 -2.01 -5.05 15.75
N ARG A 45 -3.21 -5.64 15.69
CA ARG A 45 -4.00 -5.97 16.89
C ARG A 45 -3.31 -6.99 17.79
N GLU A 46 -2.52 -7.88 17.24
CA GLU A 46 -1.71 -8.88 17.98
C GLU A 46 -0.41 -8.29 18.55
N GLY A 47 -0.13 -6.99 18.33
CA GLY A 47 1.07 -6.31 18.82
C GLY A 47 2.30 -6.53 17.94
N LEU A 48 2.14 -7.03 16.71
CA LEU A 48 3.23 -7.14 15.76
C LEU A 48 3.52 -5.78 15.14
N ILE A 49 4.66 -5.19 15.49
CA ILE A 49 5.14 -3.89 14.97
C ILE A 49 5.15 -3.86 13.43
N SER A 50 5.42 -4.99 12.77
CA SER A 50 5.38 -5.08 11.31
C SER A 50 4.00 -4.79 10.70
N GLY A 51 2.91 -5.06 11.43
CA GLY A 51 1.55 -4.72 11.01
C GLY A 51 1.33 -3.20 11.07
N GLU A 52 1.70 -2.58 12.18
CA GLU A 52 1.61 -1.12 12.38
C GLU A 52 2.41 -0.35 11.32
N ILE A 53 3.70 -0.69 11.12
CA ILE A 53 4.56 -0.05 10.12
C ILE A 53 3.95 -0.12 8.72
N ALA A 54 3.38 -1.26 8.35
CA ALA A 54 2.79 -1.45 7.03
C ALA A 54 1.47 -0.68 6.87
N LEU A 55 0.64 -0.57 7.91
CA LEU A 55 -0.58 0.24 7.90
C LEU A 55 -0.26 1.73 7.81
N ASP A 56 0.72 2.22 8.57
CA ASP A 56 1.22 3.60 8.49
C ASP A 56 1.69 3.94 7.07
N GLU A 57 2.36 3.00 6.40
CA GLU A 57 2.79 3.18 5.02
C GLU A 57 1.61 3.26 4.05
N ILE A 58 0.55 2.47 4.26
CA ILE A 58 -0.68 2.57 3.46
C ILE A 58 -1.33 3.94 3.65
N ASP A 59 -1.35 4.48 4.87
CA ASP A 59 -1.92 5.79 5.13
C ASP A 59 -1.12 6.91 4.45
N LYS A 60 0.22 6.85 4.45
CA LYS A 60 1.06 7.76 3.65
C LYS A 60 0.76 7.65 2.15
N LEU A 61 0.54 6.43 1.65
CA LEU A 61 0.20 6.23 0.23
C LEU A 61 -1.16 6.82 -0.12
N LYS A 62 -2.13 6.86 0.80
CA LYS A 62 -3.40 7.59 0.60
C LYS A 62 -3.14 9.09 0.42
N GLU A 63 -2.36 9.70 1.30
CA GLU A 63 -1.99 11.12 1.18
C GLU A 63 -1.26 11.42 -0.14
N PHE A 64 -0.34 10.53 -0.53
CA PHE A 64 0.42 10.66 -1.77
C PHE A 64 -0.45 10.47 -3.01
N SER A 65 -1.49 9.64 -2.94
CA SER A 65 -2.40 9.42 -4.07
C SER A 65 -3.07 10.72 -4.52
N GLU A 66 -3.43 11.57 -3.56
CA GLU A 66 -4.00 12.90 -3.83
C GLU A 66 -2.94 13.86 -4.37
N LYS A 67 -1.75 13.87 -3.79
CA LYS A 67 -0.65 14.78 -4.17
C LYS A 67 -0.05 14.50 -5.54
N TYR A 68 0.12 13.22 -5.88
CA TYR A 68 0.81 12.76 -7.10
C TYR A 68 -0.15 12.22 -8.17
N LEU A 69 -1.47 12.35 -7.95
CA LEU A 69 -2.52 12.02 -8.92
C LEU A 69 -2.48 10.57 -9.42
N PHE A 70 -2.22 9.62 -8.51
CA PHE A 70 -2.41 8.19 -8.78
C PHE A 70 -3.61 7.67 -7.96
N SER A 71 -4.22 6.56 -8.38
CA SER A 71 -5.27 5.93 -7.57
C SER A 71 -4.70 4.84 -6.67
N LEU A 72 -5.18 4.81 -5.42
CA LEU A 72 -4.96 3.72 -4.48
C LEU A 72 -6.28 2.96 -4.29
N GLN A 73 -6.32 1.68 -4.65
CA GLN A 73 -7.55 0.88 -4.59
C GLN A 73 -7.36 -0.39 -3.77
N VAL A 74 -8.35 -0.69 -2.93
CA VAL A 74 -8.44 -1.99 -2.26
C VAL A 74 -9.24 -2.94 -3.13
N VAL A 75 -8.60 -4.02 -3.58
CA VAL A 75 -9.18 -4.99 -4.52
C VAL A 75 -9.30 -6.39 -3.91
N GLY A 76 -10.06 -7.25 -4.57
CA GLY A 76 -10.28 -8.63 -4.15
C GLY A 76 -11.46 -8.81 -3.18
N ASN A 77 -12.00 -10.03 -3.17
CA ASN A 77 -13.11 -10.39 -2.29
C ASN A 77 -12.62 -10.69 -0.87
N ALA A 78 -13.46 -10.37 0.11
CA ALA A 78 -13.32 -10.95 1.44
C ALA A 78 -13.62 -12.45 1.28
N GLY A 79 -12.58 -13.27 1.40
CA GLY A 79 -12.74 -14.73 1.44
C GLY A 79 -13.57 -15.17 2.63
#